data_AF-A0A6N2E5R3-F1
#
_entry.id   AF-A0A6N2E5R3-F1
#
_cell.length_a   1.000
_cell.length_b   1.000
_cell.length_c   1.000
_cell.angle_alpha   90.00
_cell.angle_beta   90.00
_cell.angle_gamma   90.00
#
_symmetry.space_group_name_H-M   'P 1'
#
loop_
_entity.id
_entity.type
_entity.pdbx_description
1 polymer ?
#
loop_
_entity_poly.entity_id
_entity_poly.type
_entity_poly.pdbx_seq_one_letter_code
_entity_poly.pdbx_strand_id
1 'polypeptide(L)'
;MSVHSILRQIIRFSGPVAVLHIAAAAYLTLAPALPALPVALPTGPFATSELGAMFGQLNLNPVTAAGLGLAAAWLHLLGRAGYRRYPFWVAFGLGTALLLVSAGFIAMPEAELGFLSTARMLHSGLGLCAALVCFAAARFAMSRVYLKGRAFAGALVVAVALTLSVPRLASSVPFDDALELQYQGEFEHLLSLLHPAYREYDEKEIERYIEEIASDEELSTREQEAMVRRLNERIHYLEGSLARFEELKDERDLQAEEIARLNSHMEELRRSSGIDPEDLKRVSGYREAVRPAVPLVRDFAVGLAAEHPGTFFRSPGSAMPSREGLLQVLAIHRHVFGNWRYVNDPQVIRGNYYSPADRTIAVGLIGDCDDFATLIASAVEAVGGRARIVHGVCAEGGHAWPELYIGNAAAWNETLRVLGQRFPGRRISHIRPQNPNDYWLSLDWQVGVFSCGSNPVVAYQSPR
;
A
#
# COMPACT_ATOMS: atom_id res chain seq x y z
N MET A 1 -57.83 -16.47 2.69
CA MET A 1 -58.46 -15.13 2.72
C MET A 1 -57.35 -14.10 2.57
N SER A 2 -57.43 -13.21 1.58
CA SER A 2 -56.36 -12.24 1.28
C SER A 2 -56.38 -11.06 2.27
N VAL A 3 -55.18 -10.64 2.70
CA VAL A 3 -54.91 -9.46 3.54
C VAL A 3 -55.63 -8.20 3.02
N HIS A 4 -55.87 -8.13 1.71
CA HIS A 4 -56.56 -7.03 1.05
C HIS A 4 -58.08 -6.95 1.38
N SER A 5 -58.73 -8.06 1.76
CA SER A 5 -60.15 -8.05 2.16
C SER A 5 -60.36 -7.64 3.62
N ILE A 6 -59.38 -7.90 4.48
CA ILE A 6 -59.40 -7.52 5.91
C ILE A 6 -59.21 -5.99 6.04
N LEU A 7 -58.29 -5.42 5.27
CA LEU A 7 -58.05 -3.97 5.23
C LEU A 7 -59.25 -3.16 4.71
N ARG A 8 -59.99 -3.65 3.70
CA ARG A 8 -61.21 -2.98 3.23
C ARG A 8 -62.37 -3.03 4.23
N GLN A 9 -62.45 -4.06 5.08
CA GLN A 9 -63.45 -4.15 6.14
C GLN A 9 -63.13 -3.22 7.32
N ILE A 10 -61.85 -3.07 7.67
CA ILE A 10 -61.40 -2.16 8.73
C ILE A 10 -61.64 -0.70 8.34
N ILE A 11 -61.40 -0.31 7.08
CA ILE A 11 -61.60 1.06 6.60
C ILE A 11 -63.11 1.43 6.52
N ARG A 12 -64.00 0.47 6.21
CA ARG A 12 -65.46 0.73 6.18
C ARG A 12 -66.12 0.89 7.55
N PHE A 13 -65.54 0.35 8.62
CA PHE A 13 -66.09 0.45 10.00
C PHE A 13 -65.56 1.63 10.82
N SER A 14 -64.52 2.30 10.31
CA SER A 14 -63.74 3.31 11.03
C SER A 14 -64.04 4.68 10.43
N GLY A 15 -65.13 5.33 10.87
CA GLY A 15 -65.41 6.71 10.49
C GLY A 15 -64.21 7.65 10.70
N PRO A 16 -64.20 8.85 10.09
CA PRO A 16 -63.01 9.67 9.85
C PRO A 16 -62.13 9.97 11.08
N VAL A 17 -62.69 9.88 12.29
CA VAL A 17 -61.98 10.09 13.57
C VAL A 17 -61.04 8.92 13.94
N ALA A 18 -61.37 7.69 13.56
CA ALA A 18 -60.51 6.52 13.83
C ALA A 18 -59.32 6.46 12.86
N VAL A 19 -59.51 6.91 11.61
CA VAL A 19 -58.41 7.14 10.67
C VAL A 19 -57.49 8.23 11.20
N LEU A 20 -58.01 9.27 11.86
CA LEU A 20 -57.19 10.32 12.48
C LEU A 20 -56.38 9.82 13.69
N HIS A 21 -56.92 8.93 14.53
CA HIS A 21 -56.19 8.36 15.65
C HIS A 21 -55.14 7.32 15.24
N ILE A 22 -55.44 6.49 14.23
CA ILE A 22 -54.49 5.54 13.67
C ILE A 22 -53.42 6.29 12.86
N ALA A 23 -53.79 7.35 12.12
CA ALA A 23 -52.83 8.21 11.43
C ALA A 23 -51.97 8.99 12.42
N ALA A 24 -52.51 9.52 13.52
CA ALA A 24 -51.72 10.20 14.55
C ALA A 24 -50.76 9.23 15.25
N ALA A 25 -51.20 8.00 15.55
CA ALA A 25 -50.34 6.95 16.10
C ALA A 25 -49.28 6.49 15.10
N ALA A 26 -49.65 6.30 13.82
CA ALA A 26 -48.73 5.92 12.76
C ALA A 26 -47.70 7.04 12.45
N TYR A 27 -48.13 8.31 12.51
CA TYR A 27 -47.26 9.47 12.30
C TYR A 27 -46.30 9.66 13.48
N LEU A 28 -46.74 9.44 14.72
CA LEU A 28 -45.86 9.41 15.90
C LEU A 28 -44.85 8.25 15.89
N THR A 29 -45.15 7.15 15.19
CA THR A 29 -44.21 6.02 15.02
C THR A 29 -43.30 6.13 13.79
N LEU A 30 -43.61 6.98 12.80
CA LEU A 30 -42.86 7.12 11.53
C LEU A 30 -42.12 8.47 11.37
N ALA A 31 -42.12 9.33 12.38
CA ALA A 31 -41.60 10.70 12.30
C ALA A 31 -40.13 10.95 12.71
N PRO A 32 -39.13 10.07 12.48
CA PRO A 32 -37.76 10.56 12.40
C PRO A 32 -37.38 11.07 10.99
N ALA A 33 -38.15 10.79 9.94
CA ALA A 33 -37.67 10.93 8.56
C ALA A 33 -38.64 11.64 7.58
N LEU A 34 -39.23 12.78 7.97
CA LEU A 34 -39.86 13.69 7.00
C LEU A 34 -39.40 15.14 7.27
N PRO A 35 -38.79 15.84 6.29
CA PRO A 35 -38.44 17.25 6.45
C PRO A 35 -39.71 18.10 6.56
N ALA A 36 -39.63 19.18 7.34
CA ALA A 36 -40.71 20.13 7.56
C ALA A 36 -41.26 20.65 6.22
N LEU A 37 -42.50 20.30 5.90
CA LEU A 37 -43.26 20.95 4.84
C LEU A 37 -43.61 22.37 5.31
N PRO A 38 -43.24 23.43 4.57
CA PRO A 38 -43.59 24.79 4.94
C PRO A 38 -45.10 24.98 4.73
N VAL A 39 -45.84 25.15 5.82
CA VAL A 39 -47.21 25.65 5.76
C VAL A 39 -47.12 27.14 5.43
N ALA A 40 -47.38 27.50 4.18
CA ALA A 40 -47.51 28.89 3.77
C ALA A 40 -48.74 29.50 4.46
N LEU A 41 -48.50 30.41 5.42
CA LEU A 41 -49.57 31.22 5.99
C LEU A 41 -50.01 32.29 4.96
N PRO A 42 -51.31 32.54 4.81
CA PRO A 42 -51.82 33.54 3.87
C PRO A 42 -51.41 34.95 4.32
N THR A 43 -50.76 35.69 3.42
CA THR A 43 -50.34 37.09 3.62
C THR A 43 -51.53 38.04 3.51
N GLY A 44 -52.44 37.97 4.49
CA GLY A 44 -53.60 38.83 4.61
C GLY A 44 -53.68 39.52 5.97
N PRO A 45 -54.56 40.53 6.13
CA PRO A 45 -54.61 41.43 7.29
C PRO A 45 -55.01 40.77 8.63
N PHE A 46 -55.13 39.44 8.69
CA PHE A 46 -55.36 38.69 9.93
C PHE A 46 -54.12 38.54 10.81
N ALA A 47 -52.92 38.73 10.26
CA ALA A 47 -51.64 38.57 10.98
C ALA A 47 -51.41 39.62 12.09
N THR A 48 -52.15 40.72 12.10
CA THR A 48 -51.99 41.83 13.06
C THR A 48 -53.08 41.87 14.13
N SER A 49 -53.95 40.86 14.21
CA SER A 49 -54.89 40.73 15.34
C SER A 49 -54.20 40.03 16.52
N GLU A 50 -54.54 40.39 17.77
CA GLU A 50 -53.96 39.79 18.99
C GLU A 50 -54.10 38.25 19.04
N LEU A 51 -55.09 37.69 18.32
CA LEU A 51 -55.26 36.25 18.13
C LEU A 51 -54.16 35.62 17.27
N GLY A 52 -53.64 36.32 16.26
CA GLY A 52 -52.51 35.85 15.45
C GLY A 52 -51.18 35.81 16.22
N ALA A 53 -50.98 36.75 17.15
CA ALA A 53 -49.82 36.77 18.03
C ALA A 53 -49.86 35.64 19.09
N MET A 54 -51.04 35.25 19.57
CA MET A 54 -51.19 34.07 20.46
C MET A 54 -50.83 32.75 19.76
N PHE A 55 -51.18 32.58 18.48
CA PHE A 55 -50.84 31.36 17.74
C PHE A 55 -49.39 31.32 17.26
N GLY A 56 -48.75 32.47 17.04
CA GLY A 56 -47.36 32.58 16.61
C GLY A 56 -46.30 32.24 17.69
N GLN A 57 -46.69 32.18 18.97
CA GLN A 57 -45.79 31.81 20.08
C GLN A 57 -45.94 30.36 20.57
N LEU A 58 -46.87 29.59 20.00
CA LEU A 58 -46.98 28.16 20.30
C LEU A 58 -45.93 27.40 19.49
N ASN A 59 -44.75 27.21 20.09
CA ASN A 59 -43.77 26.27 19.59
C ASN A 59 -44.34 24.85 19.79
N LEU A 60 -45.13 24.40 18.83
CA LEU A 60 -45.81 23.10 18.85
C LEU A 60 -44.78 21.99 18.66
N ASN A 61 -44.07 21.67 19.74
CA ASN A 61 -43.38 20.40 19.86
C ASN A 61 -44.42 19.29 19.59
N PRO A 62 -44.11 18.25 18.79
CA PRO A 62 -45.04 17.16 18.49
C PRO A 62 -45.75 16.58 19.73
N VAL A 63 -45.11 16.64 20.91
CA VAL A 63 -45.71 16.26 22.19
C VAL A 63 -46.82 17.22 22.66
N THR A 64 -46.66 18.53 22.50
CA THR A 64 -47.72 19.51 22.85
C THR A 64 -48.86 19.48 21.83
N ALA A 65 -48.57 19.20 20.56
CA ALA A 65 -49.57 18.95 19.53
C ALA A 65 -50.38 17.65 19.80
N ALA A 66 -49.71 16.57 20.21
CA ALA A 66 -50.35 15.34 20.63
C ALA A 66 -51.19 15.51 21.91
N GLY A 67 -50.68 16.27 22.89
CA GLY A 67 -51.41 16.62 24.12
C GLY A 67 -52.67 17.45 23.85
N LEU A 68 -52.59 18.44 22.97
CA LEU A 68 -53.74 19.23 22.52
C LEU A 68 -54.73 18.40 21.70
N GLY A 69 -54.24 17.46 20.88
CA GLY A 69 -55.07 16.49 20.16
C GLY A 69 -55.82 15.53 21.09
N LEU A 70 -55.17 15.06 22.14
CA LEU A 70 -55.81 14.27 23.21
C LEU A 70 -56.84 15.09 23.99
N ALA A 71 -56.54 16.35 24.33
CA ALA A 71 -57.47 17.25 25.01
C ALA A 71 -58.69 17.59 24.13
N ALA A 72 -58.51 17.76 22.82
CA ALA A 72 -59.59 17.97 21.87
C ALA A 72 -60.45 16.71 21.69
N ALA A 73 -59.82 15.52 21.67
CA ALA A 73 -60.54 14.25 21.69
C ALA A 73 -61.35 14.10 22.98
N TRP A 74 -60.79 14.47 24.14
CA TRP A 74 -61.48 14.53 25.44
C TRP A 74 -62.74 15.41 25.38
N LEU A 75 -62.62 16.63 24.86
CA LEU A 75 -63.74 17.57 24.69
C LEU A 75 -64.81 17.05 23.72
N HIS A 76 -64.40 16.39 22.63
CA HIS A 76 -65.33 15.79 21.68
C HIS A 76 -66.13 14.61 22.26
N LEU A 77 -65.51 13.84 23.16
CA LEU A 77 -66.11 12.68 23.81
C LEU A 77 -67.17 13.07 24.87
N LEU A 78 -67.03 14.23 25.53
CA LEU A 78 -67.98 14.73 26.52
C LEU A 78 -69.37 15.07 25.92
N GLY A 79 -69.46 15.30 24.60
CA GLY A 79 -70.68 15.71 23.91
C GLY A 79 -71.57 14.59 23.36
N ARG A 80 -71.14 13.31 23.37
CA ARG A 80 -71.88 12.21 22.72
C ARG A 80 -72.59 11.28 23.72
N ALA A 81 -73.86 10.97 23.43
CA ALA A 81 -74.78 10.27 24.35
C ALA A 81 -74.36 8.85 24.81
N GLY A 82 -73.44 8.19 24.10
CA GLY A 82 -72.91 6.86 24.48
C GLY A 82 -71.86 6.87 25.60
N TYR A 83 -71.26 8.02 25.90
CA TYR A 83 -70.08 8.15 26.75
C TYR A 83 -70.37 8.53 28.21
N ARG A 84 -71.65 8.61 28.62
CA ARG A 84 -72.03 8.87 30.03
C ARG A 84 -71.95 7.64 30.95
N ARG A 85 -71.37 6.53 30.49
CA ARG A 85 -71.34 5.27 31.24
C ARG A 85 -70.17 5.27 32.22
N TYR A 86 -70.46 5.15 33.51
CA TYR A 86 -69.47 5.11 34.59
C TYR A 86 -68.28 4.14 34.33
N PRO A 87 -68.48 2.91 33.79
CA PRO A 87 -67.37 1.98 33.51
C PRO A 87 -66.36 2.48 32.48
N PHE A 88 -66.79 3.30 31.51
CA PHE A 88 -65.91 3.88 30.50
C PHE A 88 -64.95 4.87 31.13
N TRP A 89 -65.47 5.80 31.95
CA TRP A 89 -64.65 6.82 32.59
C TRP A 89 -63.63 6.25 33.57
N VAL A 90 -63.98 5.17 34.27
CA VAL A 90 -63.04 4.47 35.17
C VAL A 90 -61.89 3.83 34.38
N ALA A 91 -62.19 3.08 33.32
CA ALA A 91 -61.16 2.42 32.52
C ALA A 91 -60.28 3.40 31.74
N PHE A 92 -60.90 4.43 31.17
CA PHE A 92 -60.21 5.47 30.42
C PHE A 92 -59.35 6.36 31.32
N GLY A 93 -59.85 6.76 32.49
CA GLY A 93 -59.10 7.53 33.48
C GLY A 93 -57.91 6.75 34.03
N LEU A 94 -58.09 5.47 34.36
CA LEU A 94 -57.01 4.60 34.83
C LEU A 94 -55.95 4.37 33.74
N GLY A 95 -56.36 4.13 32.50
CA GLY A 95 -55.43 3.99 31.36
C GLY A 95 -54.63 5.28 31.09
N THR A 96 -55.28 6.44 31.19
CA THR A 96 -54.61 7.74 31.01
C THR A 96 -53.62 8.02 32.14
N ALA A 97 -53.97 7.72 33.39
CA ALA A 97 -53.07 7.88 34.53
C ALA A 97 -51.83 6.97 34.41
N LEU A 98 -52.01 5.70 34.02
CA LEU A 98 -50.90 4.77 33.77
C LEU A 98 -49.99 5.24 32.63
N LEU A 99 -50.56 5.78 31.56
CA LEU A 99 -49.81 6.31 30.43
C LEU A 99 -49.00 7.56 30.82
N LEU A 100 -49.56 8.47 31.60
CA LEU A 100 -48.85 9.67 32.08
C LEU A 100 -47.73 9.34 33.09
N VAL A 101 -47.95 8.36 33.97
CA VAL A 101 -46.91 7.85 34.87
C VAL A 101 -45.80 7.14 34.09
N SER A 102 -46.16 6.35 33.08
CA SER A 102 -45.18 5.64 32.24
C SER A 102 -44.36 6.58 31.36
N ALA A 103 -44.97 7.67 30.88
CA ALA A 103 -44.29 8.71 30.12
C ALA A 103 -43.52 9.72 31.01
N GLY A 104 -43.42 9.49 32.33
CA GLY A 104 -42.63 10.31 33.26
C GLY A 104 -43.20 11.70 33.58
N PHE A 105 -44.44 12.00 33.18
CA PHE A 105 -45.06 13.31 33.39
C PHE A 105 -45.59 13.54 34.82
N ILE A 106 -45.80 12.47 35.59
CA ILE A 106 -46.26 12.54 36.99
C ILE A 106 -45.20 11.84 37.86
N ALA A 107 -44.37 12.63 38.55
CA ALA A 107 -43.48 12.13 39.59
C ALA A 107 -44.26 11.97 40.90
N MET A 108 -44.54 10.73 41.31
CA MET A 108 -45.21 10.45 42.58
C MET A 108 -44.14 10.25 43.68
N PRO A 109 -44.26 10.90 44.87
CA PRO A 109 -43.34 10.69 45.98
C PRO A 109 -43.44 9.25 46.51
N GLU A 110 -42.29 8.59 46.74
CA GLU A 110 -42.22 7.16 47.11
C GLU A 110 -42.88 6.80 48.47
N ALA A 111 -43.26 7.79 49.29
CA ALA A 111 -43.65 7.58 50.68
C ALA A 111 -45.11 7.13 50.93
N GLU A 112 -46.05 7.29 49.98
CA GLU A 112 -47.48 6.97 50.22
C GLU A 112 -47.99 5.69 49.54
N LEU A 113 -47.16 4.95 48.83
CA LEU A 113 -47.54 3.71 48.13
C LEU A 113 -46.64 2.53 48.55
N GLY A 114 -46.57 2.27 49.85
CA GLY A 114 -45.79 1.18 50.45
C GLY A 114 -46.16 -0.24 50.00
N PHE A 115 -47.24 -0.43 49.22
CA PHE A 115 -47.60 -1.72 48.62
C PHE A 115 -47.24 -1.82 47.12
N LEU A 116 -46.89 -0.70 46.47
CA LEU A 116 -46.57 -0.60 45.04
C LEU A 116 -45.16 0.00 44.84
N SER A 117 -44.16 -0.56 45.51
CA SER A 117 -42.73 -0.23 45.31
C SER A 117 -42.18 -0.59 43.91
N THR A 118 -43.06 -0.78 42.93
CA THR A 118 -42.82 -1.00 41.49
C THR A 118 -42.78 0.30 40.69
N ALA A 119 -42.46 1.45 41.32
CA ALA A 119 -42.38 2.73 40.62
C ALA A 119 -41.28 2.77 39.54
N ARG A 120 -40.19 2.00 39.71
CA ARG A 120 -39.17 1.78 38.66
C ARG A 120 -39.67 0.91 37.49
N MET A 121 -40.68 0.06 37.69
CA MET A 121 -41.23 -0.82 36.64
C MET A 121 -42.24 -0.13 35.72
N LEU A 122 -42.86 0.99 36.14
CA LEU A 122 -43.87 1.67 35.33
C LEU A 122 -43.30 2.51 34.18
N HIS A 123 -42.01 2.85 34.21
CA HIS A 123 -41.30 3.45 33.08
C HIS A 123 -40.93 2.44 31.97
N SER A 124 -41.21 1.14 32.17
CA SER A 124 -40.99 0.09 31.16
C SER A 124 -42.27 -0.20 30.36
N GLY A 125 -42.13 -0.76 29.15
CA GLY A 125 -43.22 -1.02 28.18
C GLY A 125 -44.43 -1.79 28.72
N LEU A 126 -44.34 -2.40 29.90
CA LEU A 126 -45.45 -3.00 30.64
C LEU A 126 -46.51 -1.98 31.09
N GLY A 127 -46.11 -0.77 31.45
CA GLY A 127 -47.02 0.33 31.80
C GLY A 127 -47.89 0.74 30.61
N LEU A 128 -47.28 0.84 29.43
CA LEU A 128 -47.96 1.09 28.15
C LEU A 128 -48.92 -0.05 27.78
N CYS A 129 -48.51 -1.32 27.97
CA CYS A 129 -49.39 -2.46 27.72
C CYS A 129 -50.62 -2.46 28.65
N ALA A 130 -50.43 -2.19 29.95
CA ALA A 130 -51.54 -2.06 30.89
C ALA A 130 -52.47 -0.89 30.54
N ALA A 131 -51.92 0.25 30.08
CA ALA A 131 -52.70 1.37 29.59
C ALA A 131 -53.51 1.00 28.34
N LEU A 132 -52.92 0.29 27.37
CA LEU A 132 -53.62 -0.19 26.17
C LEU A 132 -54.76 -1.17 26.51
N VAL A 133 -54.55 -2.07 27.48
CA VAL A 133 -55.61 -2.98 27.98
C VAL A 133 -56.75 -2.17 28.60
N CYS A 134 -56.45 -1.14 29.39
CA CYS A 134 -57.45 -0.23 29.95
C CYS A 134 -58.22 0.52 28.84
N PHE A 135 -57.56 0.99 27.78
CA PHE A 135 -58.23 1.64 26.65
C PHE A 135 -59.07 0.67 25.82
N ALA A 136 -58.61 -0.57 25.61
CA ALA A 136 -59.39 -1.62 24.96
C ALA A 136 -60.62 -2.00 25.79
N ALA A 137 -60.48 -2.10 27.11
CA ALA A 137 -61.59 -2.35 28.02
C ALA A 137 -62.59 -1.17 28.04
N ALA A 138 -62.10 0.07 28.00
CA ALA A 138 -62.94 1.26 27.83
C ALA A 138 -63.72 1.19 26.51
N ARG A 139 -63.07 0.74 25.41
CA ARG A 139 -63.73 0.54 24.11
C ARG A 139 -64.79 -0.55 24.16
N PHE A 140 -64.50 -1.66 24.84
CA PHE A 140 -65.43 -2.77 25.01
C PHE A 140 -66.64 -2.38 25.87
N ALA A 141 -66.45 -1.57 26.92
CA ALA A 141 -67.54 -1.05 27.74
C ALA A 141 -68.53 -0.15 26.96
N MET A 142 -68.09 0.43 25.84
CA MET A 142 -68.96 1.18 24.94
C MET A 142 -69.88 0.30 24.08
N SER A 143 -69.44 -0.92 23.71
CA SER A 143 -70.14 -1.74 22.70
C SER A 143 -71.31 -2.56 23.26
N ARG A 144 -71.38 -2.79 24.57
CA ARG A 144 -72.40 -3.66 25.21
C ARG A 144 -73.32 -2.86 26.13
N VAL A 145 -74.62 -3.15 26.07
CA VAL A 145 -75.67 -2.36 26.74
C VAL A 145 -75.80 -2.64 28.24
N TYR A 146 -75.33 -3.78 28.76
CA TYR A 146 -75.48 -4.14 30.17
C TYR A 146 -74.18 -4.70 30.77
N LEU A 147 -73.34 -3.83 31.32
CA LEU A 147 -72.25 -4.21 32.23
C LEU A 147 -72.58 -3.66 33.62
N LYS A 148 -72.75 -4.54 34.61
CA LYS A 148 -72.92 -4.14 36.02
C LYS A 148 -71.62 -3.48 36.49
N GLY A 149 -71.63 -2.17 36.72
CA GLY A 149 -70.42 -1.35 36.87
C GLY A 149 -69.45 -1.82 37.96
N ARG A 150 -69.94 -2.36 39.08
CA ARG A 150 -69.09 -2.87 40.17
C ARG A 150 -68.32 -4.14 39.80
N ALA A 151 -68.94 -5.05 39.04
CA ALA A 151 -68.28 -6.27 38.58
C ALA A 151 -67.23 -5.98 37.50
N PHE A 152 -67.49 -4.99 36.63
CA PHE A 152 -66.52 -4.55 35.62
C PHE A 152 -65.31 -3.86 36.24
N ALA A 153 -65.53 -2.96 37.21
CA ALA A 153 -64.43 -2.29 37.91
C ALA A 153 -63.55 -3.31 38.65
N GLY A 154 -64.15 -4.29 39.32
CA GLY A 154 -63.41 -5.39 39.95
C GLY A 154 -62.60 -6.22 38.95
N ALA A 155 -63.20 -6.62 37.82
CA ALA A 155 -62.51 -7.39 36.79
C ALA A 155 -61.37 -6.61 36.12
N LEU A 156 -61.54 -5.30 35.91
CA LEU A 156 -60.52 -4.43 35.35
C LEU A 156 -59.33 -4.28 36.30
N VAL A 157 -59.59 -4.05 37.59
CA VAL A 157 -58.52 -3.96 38.61
C VAL A 157 -57.77 -5.28 38.70
N VAL A 158 -58.46 -6.42 38.65
CA VAL A 158 -57.82 -7.75 38.63
C VAL A 158 -56.99 -7.93 37.37
N ALA A 159 -57.50 -7.57 36.19
CA ALA A 159 -56.76 -7.70 34.93
C ALA A 159 -55.48 -6.83 34.92
N VAL A 160 -55.57 -5.59 35.39
CA VAL A 160 -54.43 -4.67 35.50
C VAL A 160 -53.44 -5.16 36.57
N ALA A 161 -53.93 -5.67 37.70
CA ALA A 161 -53.07 -6.26 38.72
C ALA A 161 -52.36 -7.53 38.19
N LEU A 162 -53.05 -8.35 37.40
CA LEU A 162 -52.48 -9.54 36.76
C LEU A 162 -51.38 -9.14 35.78
N THR A 163 -51.63 -8.18 34.88
CA THR A 163 -50.63 -7.72 33.90
C THR A 163 -49.41 -7.10 34.58
N LEU A 164 -49.60 -6.38 35.68
CA LEU A 164 -48.49 -5.80 36.45
C LEU A 164 -47.76 -6.83 37.34
N SER A 165 -48.35 -8.01 37.60
CA SER A 165 -47.71 -9.08 38.39
C SER A 165 -47.05 -10.18 37.55
N VAL A 166 -47.30 -10.23 36.22
CA VAL A 166 -46.58 -11.11 35.28
C VAL A 166 -45.05 -11.06 35.44
N PRO A 167 -44.40 -9.89 35.63
CA PRO A 167 -42.94 -9.84 35.80
C PRO A 167 -42.44 -10.55 37.05
N ARG A 168 -43.22 -10.57 38.14
CA ARG A 168 -42.86 -11.28 39.38
C ARG A 168 -42.96 -12.79 39.26
N LEU A 169 -43.83 -13.29 38.39
CA LEU A 169 -43.86 -14.72 38.04
C LEU A 169 -42.73 -15.07 37.06
N ALA A 170 -42.45 -14.19 36.09
CA ALA A 170 -41.39 -14.39 35.10
C ALA A 170 -39.98 -14.36 35.72
N SER A 171 -39.74 -13.58 36.78
CA SER A 171 -38.46 -13.57 37.53
C SER A 171 -38.19 -14.83 38.36
N SER A 172 -39.13 -15.79 38.40
CA SER A 172 -38.94 -17.10 39.05
C SER A 172 -38.54 -18.22 38.08
N VAL A 173 -38.36 -17.88 36.80
CA VAL A 173 -37.80 -18.77 35.76
C VAL A 173 -36.48 -18.13 35.31
N PRO A 174 -35.33 -18.83 35.41
CA PRO A 174 -34.05 -18.27 34.96
C PRO A 174 -34.07 -18.22 33.43
N PHE A 175 -34.24 -17.03 32.86
CA PHE A 175 -33.95 -16.76 31.46
C PHE A 175 -32.56 -16.14 31.40
N ASP A 176 -31.67 -16.78 30.64
CA ASP A 176 -30.34 -16.25 30.29
C ASP A 176 -30.49 -14.88 29.61
N ASP A 177 -29.66 -13.92 30.02
CA ASP A 177 -29.58 -12.54 29.54
C ASP A 177 -29.06 -12.46 28.09
N ALA A 178 -29.81 -13.00 27.14
CA ALA A 178 -29.49 -12.89 25.72
C ALA A 178 -30.75 -12.87 24.87
N LEU A 179 -31.40 -11.70 24.79
CA LEU A 179 -32.30 -11.34 23.68
C LEU A 179 -32.57 -9.82 23.71
N GLU A 180 -31.55 -9.06 23.33
CA GLU A 180 -31.74 -7.69 22.83
C GLU A 180 -32.37 -7.77 21.42
N LEU A 181 -33.58 -7.24 21.28
CA LEU A 181 -34.20 -7.00 19.98
C LEU A 181 -33.71 -5.65 19.46
N GLN A 182 -32.61 -5.66 18.70
CA GLN A 182 -32.04 -4.46 18.07
C GLN A 182 -32.65 -4.21 16.68
N TYR A 183 -32.90 -2.95 16.36
CA TYR A 183 -33.55 -2.46 15.15
C TYR A 183 -32.59 -2.46 13.95
N GLN A 184 -32.79 -3.36 12.97
CA GLN A 184 -31.87 -3.63 11.85
C GLN A 184 -31.71 -2.52 10.79
N GLY A 185 -32.37 -1.36 10.93
CA GLY A 185 -32.38 -0.33 9.88
C GLY A 185 -31.05 0.42 9.68
N GLU A 186 -30.28 0.63 10.75
CA GLU A 186 -29.05 1.42 10.71
C GLU A 186 -27.84 0.59 10.26
N PHE A 187 -27.82 -0.69 10.62
CA PHE A 187 -26.78 -1.64 10.23
C PHE A 187 -26.73 -1.87 8.72
N GLU A 188 -27.89 -2.10 8.07
CA GLU A 188 -27.92 -2.26 6.61
C GLU A 188 -27.51 -0.99 5.85
N HIS A 189 -27.79 0.20 6.43
CA HIS A 189 -27.37 1.45 5.82
C HIS A 189 -25.83 1.62 5.89
N LEU A 190 -25.22 1.32 7.03
CA LEU A 190 -23.76 1.38 7.20
C LEU A 190 -23.05 0.33 6.33
N LEU A 191 -23.60 -0.88 6.20
CA LEU A 191 -23.10 -1.91 5.27
C LEU A 191 -23.15 -1.47 3.81
N SER A 192 -24.17 -0.69 3.42
CA SER A 192 -24.31 -0.18 2.05
C SER A 192 -23.22 0.83 1.66
N LEU A 193 -22.59 1.48 2.65
CA LEU A 193 -21.52 2.47 2.47
C LEU A 193 -20.12 1.82 2.33
N LEU A 194 -19.99 0.51 2.55
CA LEU A 194 -18.75 -0.23 2.36
C LEU A 194 -18.55 -0.62 0.89
N HIS A 195 -17.30 -0.48 0.42
CA HIS A 195 -16.91 -0.84 -0.94
C HIS A 195 -17.12 -2.35 -1.17
N PRO A 196 -17.67 -2.80 -2.32
CA PRO A 196 -18.09 -4.18 -2.54
C PRO A 196 -17.00 -5.23 -2.30
N ALA A 197 -15.73 -4.87 -2.53
CA ALA A 197 -14.58 -5.74 -2.34
C ALA A 197 -14.35 -6.19 -0.88
N TYR A 198 -14.85 -5.45 0.11
CA TYR A 198 -14.68 -5.77 1.53
C TYR A 198 -15.82 -6.60 2.13
N ARG A 199 -16.89 -6.87 1.37
CA ARG A 199 -17.96 -7.78 1.83
C ARG A 199 -17.53 -9.25 1.81
N GLU A 200 -16.44 -9.58 1.11
CA GLU A 200 -15.93 -10.95 0.98
C GLU A 200 -14.85 -11.30 2.02
N TYR A 201 -14.28 -10.33 2.74
CA TYR A 201 -13.23 -10.57 3.74
C TYR A 201 -13.82 -10.70 5.14
N ASP A 202 -13.47 -11.79 5.82
CA ASP A 202 -13.89 -12.22 7.17
C ASP A 202 -15.01 -11.37 7.80
N GLU A 203 -16.25 -11.66 7.40
CA GLU A 203 -17.48 -10.94 7.81
C GLU A 203 -17.50 -10.66 9.32
N LYS A 204 -17.00 -11.58 10.15
CA LYS A 204 -17.14 -11.54 11.61
C LYS A 204 -16.30 -10.51 12.36
N GLU A 205 -15.24 -9.98 11.75
CA GLU A 205 -14.38 -8.98 12.42
C GLU A 205 -14.79 -7.56 11.98
N ILE A 206 -15.16 -7.42 10.70
CA ILE A 206 -15.70 -6.18 10.14
C ILE A 206 -17.11 -5.91 10.68
N GLU A 207 -17.97 -6.94 10.74
CA GLU A 207 -19.31 -6.83 11.34
C GLU A 207 -19.24 -6.39 12.79
N ARG A 208 -18.31 -6.96 13.59
CA ARG A 208 -18.16 -6.62 15.00
C ARG A 208 -17.72 -5.18 15.22
N TYR A 209 -16.83 -4.68 14.36
CA TYR A 209 -16.38 -3.30 14.42
C TYR A 209 -17.46 -2.31 13.96
N ILE A 210 -18.30 -2.70 12.99
CA ILE A 210 -19.45 -1.91 12.52
C ILE A 210 -20.58 -1.94 13.55
N GLU A 211 -20.84 -3.08 14.17
CA GLU A 211 -21.80 -3.23 15.28
C GLU A 211 -21.36 -2.39 16.48
N GLU A 212 -20.08 -2.39 16.84
CA GLU A 212 -19.53 -1.55 17.91
C GLU A 212 -19.78 -0.05 17.63
N ILE A 213 -19.52 0.41 16.39
CA ILE A 213 -19.80 1.80 15.97
C ILE A 213 -21.30 2.11 15.94
N ALA A 214 -22.14 1.17 15.49
CA ALA A 214 -23.59 1.34 15.40
C ALA A 214 -24.27 1.29 16.78
N SER A 215 -23.68 0.59 17.75
CA SER A 215 -24.16 0.46 19.13
C SER A 215 -23.79 1.64 20.02
N ASP A 216 -22.92 2.53 19.56
CA ASP A 216 -22.45 3.68 20.33
C ASP A 216 -23.45 4.84 20.27
N GLU A 217 -24.32 4.95 21.29
CA GLU A 217 -25.38 5.96 21.41
C GLU A 217 -24.86 7.40 21.62
N GLU A 218 -23.56 7.60 21.88
CA GLU A 218 -22.96 8.93 22.08
C GLU A 218 -22.59 9.66 20.77
N LEU A 219 -22.53 8.94 19.65
CA LEU A 219 -22.06 9.46 18.35
C LEU A 219 -23.23 9.84 17.43
N SER A 220 -23.15 11.01 16.79
CA SER A 220 -24.13 11.39 15.77
C SER A 220 -23.93 10.60 14.47
N THR A 221 -25.01 10.40 13.68
CA THR A 221 -24.97 9.68 12.40
C THR A 221 -23.90 10.21 11.44
N ARG A 222 -23.61 11.52 11.48
CA ARG A 222 -22.53 12.14 10.68
C ARG A 222 -21.12 11.73 11.12
N GLU A 223 -20.93 11.50 12.42
CA GLU A 223 -19.65 11.11 12.99
C GLU A 223 -19.36 9.63 12.73
N GLN A 224 -20.39 8.77 12.80
CA GLN A 224 -20.30 7.37 12.39
C GLN A 224 -19.89 7.23 10.91
N GLU A 225 -20.55 7.96 10.00
CA GLU A 225 -20.15 7.97 8.58
C GLU A 225 -18.73 8.51 8.35
N ALA A 226 -18.30 9.51 9.13
CA ALA A 226 -16.94 10.04 9.05
C ALA A 226 -15.89 9.04 9.55
N MET A 227 -16.26 8.17 10.49
CA MET A 227 -15.40 7.10 11.00
C MET A 227 -15.24 5.98 9.96
N VAL A 228 -16.33 5.57 9.30
CA VAL A 228 -16.28 4.61 8.17
C VAL A 228 -15.48 5.15 6.99
N ARG A 229 -15.63 6.44 6.65
CA ARG A 229 -14.80 7.08 5.62
C ARG A 229 -13.31 7.03 5.98
N ARG A 230 -12.95 7.35 7.24
CA ARG A 230 -11.56 7.24 7.72
C ARG A 230 -11.02 5.81 7.69
N LEU A 231 -11.85 4.81 7.99
CA LEU A 231 -11.44 3.41 7.86
C LEU A 231 -11.13 3.06 6.41
N ASN A 232 -11.99 3.42 5.46
CA ASN A 232 -11.74 3.16 4.05
C ASN A 232 -10.46 3.84 3.56
N GLU A 233 -10.21 5.09 3.97
CA GLU A 233 -8.96 5.79 3.67
C GLU A 233 -7.74 5.08 4.26
N ARG A 234 -7.88 4.55 5.50
CA ARG A 234 -6.80 3.81 6.17
C ARG A 234 -6.52 2.47 5.50
N ILE A 235 -7.54 1.74 5.07
CA ILE A 235 -7.38 0.47 4.37
C ILE A 235 -6.68 0.71 3.03
N HIS A 236 -7.14 1.69 2.24
CA HIS A 236 -6.49 2.04 0.97
C HIS A 236 -5.02 2.45 1.16
N TYR A 237 -4.71 3.17 2.25
CA TYR A 237 -3.34 3.50 2.61
C TYR A 237 -2.49 2.27 2.97
N LEU A 238 -3.07 1.31 3.69
CA LEU A 238 -2.40 0.06 4.08
C LEU A 238 -2.17 -0.86 2.87
N GLU A 239 -3.13 -0.99 1.96
CA GLU A 239 -2.98 -1.75 0.71
C GLU A 239 -1.85 -1.19 -0.15
N GLY A 240 -1.81 0.13 -0.35
CA GLY A 240 -0.70 0.78 -1.06
C GLY A 240 0.65 0.67 -0.34
N SER A 241 0.64 0.45 0.98
CA SER A 241 1.87 0.21 1.74
C SER A 241 2.31 -1.24 1.70
N LEU A 242 1.37 -2.19 1.64
CA LEU A 242 1.64 -3.62 1.45
C LEU A 242 2.22 -3.88 0.05
N ALA A 243 1.61 -3.34 -1.00
CA ALA A 243 2.11 -3.47 -2.36
C ALA A 243 3.55 -2.96 -2.51
N ARG A 244 3.86 -1.80 -1.90
CA ARG A 244 5.24 -1.28 -1.85
C ARG A 244 6.19 -2.18 -1.06
N PHE A 245 5.71 -2.80 0.02
CA PHE A 245 6.52 -3.71 0.82
C PHE A 245 6.83 -5.01 0.07
N GLU A 246 5.88 -5.54 -0.70
CA GLU A 246 6.06 -6.71 -1.56
C GLU A 246 7.06 -6.42 -2.69
N GLU A 247 6.94 -5.28 -3.38
CA GLU A 247 7.90 -4.84 -4.40
C GLU A 247 9.32 -4.71 -3.84
N LEU A 248 9.48 -4.12 -2.66
CA LEU A 248 10.78 -4.03 -1.98
C LEU A 248 11.35 -5.39 -1.58
N LYS A 249 10.49 -6.35 -1.24
CA LYS A 249 10.92 -7.71 -0.90
C LYS A 249 11.44 -8.44 -2.14
N ASP A 250 10.74 -8.31 -3.26
CA ASP A 250 11.15 -8.88 -4.55
C ASP A 250 12.48 -8.27 -5.03
N GLU A 251 12.65 -6.94 -4.91
CA GLU A 251 13.93 -6.26 -5.22
C GLU A 251 15.06 -6.76 -4.31
N ARG A 252 14.81 -6.90 -3.00
CA ARG A 252 15.78 -7.45 -2.05
C ARG A 252 16.17 -8.88 -2.42
N ASP A 253 15.21 -9.71 -2.83
CA ASP A 253 15.47 -11.10 -3.23
C ASP A 253 16.32 -11.17 -4.50
N LEU A 254 16.03 -10.35 -5.50
CA LEU A 254 16.86 -10.21 -6.70
C LEU A 254 18.28 -9.74 -6.36
N GLN A 255 18.42 -8.75 -5.48
CA GLN A 255 19.73 -8.27 -5.03
C GLN A 255 20.47 -9.35 -4.22
N ALA A 256 19.79 -10.11 -3.39
CA ALA A 256 20.38 -11.20 -2.61
C ALA A 256 20.88 -12.33 -3.52
N GLU A 257 20.13 -12.68 -4.57
CA GLU A 257 20.56 -13.65 -5.58
C GLU A 257 21.79 -13.16 -6.35
N GLU A 258 21.81 -11.88 -6.78
CA GLU A 258 22.97 -11.30 -7.46
C GLU A 258 24.19 -11.23 -6.55
N ILE A 259 24.03 -10.85 -5.28
CA ILE A 259 25.10 -10.88 -4.27
C ILE A 259 25.60 -12.30 -4.06
N ALA A 260 24.72 -13.31 -3.98
CA ALA A 260 25.11 -14.70 -3.84
C ALA A 260 25.90 -15.19 -5.06
N ARG A 261 25.46 -14.82 -6.27
CA ARG A 261 26.16 -15.10 -7.52
C ARG A 261 27.54 -14.45 -7.55
N LEU A 262 27.64 -13.15 -7.26
CA LEU A 262 28.90 -12.42 -7.20
C LEU A 262 29.84 -13.01 -6.15
N ASN A 263 29.34 -13.36 -4.97
CA ASN A 263 30.14 -14.02 -3.93
C ASN A 263 30.63 -15.40 -4.37
N SER A 264 29.79 -16.20 -5.04
CA SER A 264 30.21 -17.50 -5.57
C SER A 264 31.30 -17.36 -6.63
N HIS A 265 31.19 -16.36 -7.51
CA HIS A 265 32.20 -16.02 -8.49
C HIS A 265 33.51 -15.53 -7.84
N MET A 266 33.42 -14.71 -6.80
CA MET A 266 34.59 -14.29 -6.02
C MET A 266 35.24 -15.45 -5.26
N GLU A 267 34.47 -16.39 -4.72
CA GLU A 267 34.99 -17.56 -4.02
C GLU A 267 35.61 -18.58 -4.99
N GLU A 268 35.09 -18.69 -6.21
CA GLU A 268 35.72 -19.43 -7.30
C GLU A 268 37.06 -18.80 -7.68
N LEU A 269 37.09 -17.47 -7.87
CA LEU A 269 38.33 -16.71 -8.07
C LEU A 269 39.30 -16.93 -6.90
N ARG A 270 38.87 -16.83 -5.64
CA ARG A 270 39.73 -17.06 -4.47
C ARG A 270 40.30 -18.48 -4.43
N ARG A 271 39.50 -19.51 -4.71
CA ARG A 271 39.96 -20.91 -4.74
C ARG A 271 40.90 -21.19 -5.90
N SER A 272 40.68 -20.56 -7.05
CA SER A 272 41.54 -20.76 -8.23
C SER A 272 42.88 -20.03 -8.12
N SER A 273 42.97 -18.99 -7.27
CA SER A 273 44.08 -18.05 -7.38
C SER A 273 45.34 -18.43 -6.59
N GLY A 274 45.28 -19.33 -5.59
CA GLY A 274 46.49 -19.81 -4.87
C GLY A 274 47.44 -18.69 -4.39
N ILE A 275 46.91 -17.51 -4.05
CA ILE A 275 47.65 -16.26 -3.91
C ILE A 275 48.46 -16.29 -2.60
N ASP A 276 49.78 -16.27 -2.70
CA ASP A 276 50.70 -16.11 -1.57
C ASP A 276 50.58 -14.64 -1.07
N PRO A 277 50.69 -14.30 0.23
CA PRO A 277 50.55 -12.91 0.68
C PRO A 277 51.54 -11.91 0.05
N GLU A 278 52.63 -12.38 -0.53
CA GLU A 278 53.52 -11.55 -1.37
C GLU A 278 52.88 -11.14 -2.71
N ASP A 279 52.00 -11.95 -3.28
CA ASP A 279 51.26 -11.66 -4.52
C ASP A 279 50.15 -10.60 -4.31
N LEU A 280 49.87 -10.24 -3.05
CA LEU A 280 48.95 -9.17 -2.68
C LEU A 280 49.63 -7.79 -2.61
N LYS A 281 50.97 -7.72 -2.67
CA LYS A 281 51.66 -6.43 -2.67
C LYS A 281 51.50 -5.74 -4.02
N ARG A 282 51.07 -4.48 -3.97
CA ARG A 282 51.06 -3.58 -5.12
C ARG A 282 52.49 -3.45 -5.66
N VAL A 283 52.66 -3.59 -6.96
CA VAL A 283 53.93 -3.31 -7.63
C VAL A 283 54.16 -1.81 -7.78
N SER A 284 55.43 -1.42 -7.80
CA SER A 284 55.83 0.00 -7.78
C SER A 284 55.87 0.66 -9.16
N GLY A 285 55.94 -0.14 -10.23
CA GLY A 285 56.00 0.33 -11.62
C GLY A 285 56.13 -0.78 -12.65
N TYR A 286 56.21 -0.40 -13.93
CA TYR A 286 56.23 -1.33 -15.05
C TYR A 286 57.33 -2.40 -15.01
N ARG A 287 58.50 -2.10 -14.45
CA ARG A 287 59.60 -3.08 -14.35
C ARG A 287 59.20 -4.31 -13.55
N GLU A 288 58.36 -4.13 -12.53
CA GLU A 288 57.85 -5.22 -11.68
C GLU A 288 56.54 -5.80 -12.22
N ALA A 289 55.75 -4.98 -12.92
CA ALA A 289 54.45 -5.36 -13.46
C ALA A 289 54.57 -6.20 -14.75
N VAL A 290 55.59 -5.93 -15.58
CA VAL A 290 55.87 -6.68 -16.80
C VAL A 290 56.54 -8.01 -16.45
N ARG A 291 55.79 -9.11 -16.56
CA ARG A 291 56.17 -10.43 -16.05
C ARG A 291 56.06 -11.54 -17.10
N PRO A 292 56.85 -11.49 -18.18
CA PRO A 292 56.75 -12.45 -19.30
C PRO A 292 57.09 -13.90 -18.91
N ALA A 293 57.89 -14.10 -17.86
CA ALA A 293 58.34 -15.42 -17.42
C ALA A 293 57.35 -16.14 -16.48
N VAL A 294 56.29 -15.47 -16.02
CA VAL A 294 55.27 -16.11 -15.19
C VAL A 294 54.50 -17.13 -16.03
N PRO A 295 54.34 -18.40 -15.58
CA PRO A 295 53.68 -19.44 -16.37
C PRO A 295 52.30 -19.04 -16.88
N LEU A 296 51.47 -18.40 -16.06
CA LEU A 296 50.15 -17.90 -16.47
C LEU A 296 50.23 -16.95 -17.69
N VAL A 297 51.16 -15.99 -17.65
CA VAL A 297 51.37 -15.03 -18.75
C VAL A 297 51.93 -15.73 -19.98
N ARG A 298 52.87 -16.65 -19.78
CA ARG A 298 53.49 -17.43 -20.85
C ARG A 298 52.47 -18.31 -21.56
N ASP A 299 51.67 -19.08 -20.83
CA ASP A 299 50.67 -19.99 -21.37
C ASP A 299 49.56 -19.22 -22.08
N PHE A 300 49.12 -18.10 -21.50
CA PHE A 300 48.19 -17.17 -22.14
C PHE A 300 48.73 -16.67 -23.50
N ALA A 301 49.96 -16.15 -23.51
CA ALA A 301 50.55 -15.59 -24.73
C ALA A 301 50.82 -16.66 -25.80
N VAL A 302 51.31 -17.85 -25.41
CA VAL A 302 51.55 -18.97 -26.34
C VAL A 302 50.24 -19.49 -26.92
N GLY A 303 49.20 -19.64 -26.09
CA GLY A 303 47.89 -20.10 -26.53
C GLY A 303 47.32 -19.22 -27.64
N LEU A 304 47.47 -17.89 -27.51
CA LEU A 304 47.06 -16.94 -28.53
C LEU A 304 47.99 -16.95 -29.76
N ALA A 305 49.29 -17.03 -29.54
CA ALA A 305 50.28 -17.08 -30.62
C ALA A 305 50.20 -18.39 -31.45
N ALA A 306 49.66 -19.47 -30.89
CA ALA A 306 49.51 -20.75 -31.57
C ALA A 306 48.60 -20.70 -32.82
N GLU A 307 47.80 -19.64 -33.00
CA GLU A 307 47.08 -19.36 -34.25
C GLU A 307 48.03 -19.19 -35.45
N HIS A 308 49.25 -18.74 -35.20
CA HIS A 308 50.28 -18.48 -36.20
C HIS A 308 51.60 -19.15 -35.80
N PRO A 309 51.69 -20.50 -35.90
CA PRO A 309 52.86 -21.24 -35.44
C PRO A 309 54.08 -20.89 -36.30
N GLY A 310 55.22 -20.68 -35.64
CA GLY A 310 56.46 -20.31 -36.30
C GLY A 310 57.44 -19.61 -35.36
N THR A 311 58.67 -19.42 -35.82
CA THR A 311 59.69 -18.68 -35.07
C THR A 311 59.33 -17.20 -35.00
N PHE A 312 59.37 -16.61 -33.81
CA PHE A 312 59.15 -15.17 -33.66
C PHE A 312 60.19 -14.36 -34.42
N PHE A 313 61.44 -14.81 -34.44
CA PHE A 313 62.59 -14.03 -34.90
C PHE A 313 62.88 -14.20 -36.39
N ARG A 314 63.32 -13.12 -37.06
CA ARG A 314 63.79 -13.16 -38.47
C ARG A 314 65.08 -13.95 -38.65
N SER A 315 66.00 -13.82 -37.70
CA SER A 315 67.24 -14.59 -37.66
C SER A 315 67.56 -14.98 -36.21
N PRO A 316 68.29 -16.10 -35.98
CA PRO A 316 68.69 -16.52 -34.65
C PRO A 316 69.40 -15.39 -33.90
N GLY A 317 68.92 -15.08 -32.69
CA GLY A 317 69.47 -14.01 -31.85
C GLY A 317 69.04 -12.59 -32.23
N SER A 318 68.28 -12.37 -33.30
CA SER A 318 67.66 -11.07 -33.58
C SER A 318 66.37 -10.96 -32.80
N ALA A 319 66.10 -9.83 -32.14
CA ALA A 319 64.77 -9.56 -31.57
C ALA A 319 63.77 -8.96 -32.57
N MET A 320 64.07 -9.01 -33.87
CA MET A 320 63.19 -8.49 -34.92
C MET A 320 62.13 -9.54 -35.28
N PRO A 321 60.84 -9.15 -35.33
CA PRO A 321 59.76 -10.08 -35.66
C PRO A 321 59.84 -10.54 -37.11
N SER A 322 59.73 -11.86 -37.30
CA SER A 322 59.40 -12.50 -38.58
C SER A 322 57.97 -12.17 -38.98
N ARG A 323 57.53 -12.66 -40.14
CA ARG A 323 56.12 -12.52 -40.54
C ARG A 323 55.20 -13.23 -39.54
N GLU A 324 55.57 -14.44 -39.13
CA GLU A 324 54.83 -15.24 -38.15
C GLU A 324 54.86 -14.57 -36.78
N GLY A 325 56.01 -14.07 -36.33
CA GLY A 325 56.15 -13.32 -35.09
C GLY A 325 55.26 -12.07 -35.05
N LEU A 326 55.21 -11.30 -36.14
CA LEU A 326 54.28 -10.18 -36.25
C LEU A 326 52.82 -10.65 -36.14
N LEU A 327 52.43 -11.72 -36.85
CA LEU A 327 51.08 -12.26 -36.79
C LEU A 327 50.70 -12.76 -35.39
N GLN A 328 51.62 -13.37 -34.65
CA GLN A 328 51.44 -13.77 -33.25
C GLN A 328 51.11 -12.56 -32.37
N VAL A 329 51.86 -11.46 -32.51
CA VAL A 329 51.59 -10.21 -31.77
C VAL A 329 50.22 -9.64 -32.14
N LEU A 330 49.84 -9.69 -33.42
CA LEU A 330 48.52 -9.22 -33.85
C LEU A 330 47.38 -10.12 -33.34
N ALA A 331 47.61 -11.42 -33.14
CA ALA A 331 46.63 -12.32 -32.53
C ALA A 331 46.46 -12.01 -31.03
N ILE A 332 47.57 -11.82 -30.31
CA ILE A 332 47.58 -11.39 -28.91
C ILE A 332 46.82 -10.06 -28.76
N HIS A 333 47.20 -9.03 -29.52
CA HIS A 333 46.57 -7.72 -29.46
C HIS A 333 45.07 -7.80 -29.74
N ARG A 334 44.67 -8.51 -30.82
CA ARG A 334 43.26 -8.68 -31.17
C ARG A 334 42.45 -9.32 -30.03
N HIS A 335 42.99 -10.36 -29.40
CA HIS A 335 42.30 -11.03 -28.31
C HIS A 335 42.17 -10.14 -27.07
N VAL A 336 43.27 -9.51 -26.65
CA VAL A 336 43.26 -8.65 -25.46
C VAL A 336 42.35 -7.45 -25.69
N PHE A 337 42.54 -6.71 -26.80
CA PHE A 337 41.70 -5.55 -27.13
C PHE A 337 40.23 -5.91 -27.29
N GLY A 338 39.92 -7.03 -27.96
CA GLY A 338 38.54 -7.47 -28.19
C GLY A 338 37.77 -7.88 -26.93
N ASN A 339 38.48 -8.18 -25.84
CA ASN A 339 37.89 -8.60 -24.56
C ASN A 339 38.18 -7.60 -23.42
N TRP A 340 38.85 -6.48 -23.71
CA TRP A 340 39.28 -5.53 -22.68
C TRP A 340 38.08 -4.78 -22.09
N ARG A 341 38.04 -4.68 -20.77
CA ARG A 341 37.04 -3.88 -20.04
C ARG A 341 37.75 -2.79 -19.26
N TYR A 342 37.56 -1.55 -19.70
CA TYR A 342 38.24 -0.40 -19.11
C TYR A 342 37.67 -0.06 -17.74
N VAL A 343 38.53 0.02 -16.71
CA VAL A 343 38.18 0.46 -15.35
C VAL A 343 39.30 1.34 -14.83
N ASN A 344 38.95 2.52 -14.30
CA ASN A 344 39.93 3.48 -13.77
C ASN A 344 40.60 3.00 -12.49
N ASP A 345 41.81 3.52 -12.26
CA ASP A 345 42.51 3.40 -10.99
C ASP A 345 41.74 3.97 -9.78
N PRO A 346 41.96 3.42 -8.58
CA PRO A 346 41.38 3.95 -7.35
C PRO A 346 41.83 5.40 -7.07
N GLN A 347 40.88 6.32 -6.93
CA GLN A 347 41.18 7.75 -6.66
C GLN A 347 42.01 8.01 -5.40
N VAL A 348 41.98 7.10 -4.41
CA VAL A 348 42.76 7.21 -3.17
C VAL A 348 44.26 7.06 -3.42
N ILE A 349 44.65 6.44 -4.54
CA ILE A 349 46.03 6.36 -4.99
C ILE A 349 46.33 7.64 -5.75
N ARG A 350 47.17 8.50 -5.17
CA ARG A 350 47.65 9.71 -5.84
C ARG A 350 48.72 9.33 -6.88
N GLY A 351 48.30 8.74 -7.99
CA GLY A 351 49.16 8.24 -9.07
C GLY A 351 48.61 6.93 -9.66
N ASN A 352 49.35 6.34 -10.60
CA ASN A 352 48.93 5.11 -11.27
C ASN A 352 49.01 3.89 -10.36
N TYR A 353 48.05 2.98 -10.51
CA TYR A 353 48.05 1.64 -9.95
C TYR A 353 48.46 0.65 -11.04
N TYR A 354 49.71 0.23 -11.01
CA TYR A 354 50.19 -0.77 -11.95
C TYR A 354 49.73 -2.17 -11.52
N SER A 355 48.88 -2.83 -12.31
CA SER A 355 48.56 -4.25 -12.12
C SER A 355 49.59 -5.14 -12.81
N PRO A 356 50.17 -6.14 -12.11
CA PRO A 356 50.97 -7.17 -12.76
C PRO A 356 50.20 -7.91 -13.85
N ALA A 357 50.87 -8.27 -14.96
CA ALA A 357 50.20 -8.89 -16.10
C ALA A 357 49.44 -10.19 -15.76
N ASP A 358 49.99 -11.02 -14.88
CA ASP A 358 49.37 -12.21 -14.32
C ASP A 358 48.08 -11.90 -13.55
N ARG A 359 48.08 -10.82 -12.75
CA ARG A 359 46.87 -10.36 -12.06
C ARG A 359 45.82 -9.87 -13.04
N THR A 360 46.21 -9.10 -14.06
CA THR A 360 45.31 -8.58 -15.11
C THR A 360 44.65 -9.71 -15.90
N ILE A 361 45.36 -10.81 -16.15
CA ILE A 361 44.78 -12.03 -16.73
C ILE A 361 43.79 -12.67 -15.75
N ALA A 362 44.18 -12.84 -14.48
CA ALA A 362 43.35 -13.51 -13.46
C ALA A 362 42.02 -12.81 -13.19
N VAL A 363 41.97 -11.47 -13.27
CA VAL A 363 40.73 -10.69 -13.11
C VAL A 363 39.90 -10.60 -14.40
N GLY A 364 40.35 -11.21 -15.49
CA GLY A 364 39.60 -11.31 -16.74
C GLY A 364 39.72 -10.09 -17.64
N LEU A 365 40.94 -9.59 -17.86
CA LEU A 365 41.27 -8.52 -18.84
C LEU A 365 40.55 -7.20 -18.53
N ILE A 366 40.62 -6.79 -17.26
CA ILE A 366 40.02 -5.58 -16.73
C ILE A 366 41.14 -4.68 -16.20
N GLY A 367 41.08 -3.39 -16.52
CA GLY A 367 42.07 -2.41 -16.04
C GLY A 367 42.06 -1.14 -16.88
N ASP A 368 43.03 -0.27 -16.64
CA ASP A 368 43.17 1.00 -17.35
C ASP A 368 44.22 0.93 -18.50
N CYS A 369 44.63 2.07 -19.05
CA CYS A 369 45.68 2.15 -20.07
C CYS A 369 47.02 1.52 -19.68
N ASP A 370 47.45 1.63 -18.42
CA ASP A 370 48.75 1.13 -17.98
C ASP A 370 48.75 -0.39 -17.76
N ASP A 371 47.63 -0.94 -17.29
CA ASP A 371 47.37 -2.37 -17.17
C ASP A 371 47.33 -3.04 -18.54
N PHE A 372 46.66 -2.40 -19.51
CA PHE A 372 46.62 -2.86 -20.89
C PHE A 372 48.04 -2.89 -21.48
N ALA A 373 48.78 -1.79 -21.33
CA ALA A 373 50.16 -1.71 -21.82
C ALA A 373 51.08 -2.75 -21.17
N THR A 374 50.92 -2.97 -19.86
CA THR A 374 51.68 -3.97 -19.09
C THR A 374 51.41 -5.38 -19.57
N LEU A 375 50.14 -5.74 -19.77
CA LEU A 375 49.75 -7.06 -20.24
C LEU A 375 50.26 -7.32 -21.66
N ILE A 376 50.04 -6.39 -22.59
CA ILE A 376 50.52 -6.54 -23.97
C ILE A 376 52.04 -6.64 -24.02
N ALA A 377 52.77 -5.79 -23.30
CA ALA A 377 54.23 -5.86 -23.23
C ALA A 377 54.71 -7.23 -22.70
N SER A 378 54.09 -7.71 -21.62
CA SER A 378 54.43 -9.02 -21.03
C SER A 378 54.14 -10.17 -21.98
N ALA A 379 52.99 -10.16 -22.67
CA ALA A 379 52.61 -11.21 -23.61
C ALA A 379 53.50 -11.20 -24.86
N VAL A 380 53.84 -10.03 -25.38
CA VAL A 380 54.79 -9.88 -26.50
C VAL A 380 56.17 -10.41 -26.12
N GLU A 381 56.68 -10.05 -24.94
CA GLU A 381 57.96 -10.56 -24.44
C GLU A 381 57.93 -12.07 -24.19
N ALA A 382 56.82 -12.60 -23.69
CA ALA A 382 56.66 -14.03 -23.46
C ALA A 382 56.81 -14.85 -24.76
N VAL A 383 56.37 -14.32 -25.92
CA VAL A 383 56.53 -14.99 -27.23
C VAL A 383 57.85 -14.67 -27.92
N GLY A 384 58.75 -13.95 -27.25
CA GLY A 384 60.09 -13.61 -27.75
C GLY A 384 60.21 -12.21 -28.33
N GLY A 385 59.14 -11.42 -28.37
CA GLY A 385 59.22 -10.03 -28.81
C GLY A 385 59.98 -9.13 -27.85
N ARG A 386 60.39 -7.96 -28.34
CA ARG A 386 60.81 -6.85 -27.49
C ARG A 386 59.73 -5.79 -27.48
N ALA A 387 59.34 -5.37 -26.29
CA ALA A 387 58.32 -4.38 -26.07
C ALA A 387 58.87 -3.16 -25.31
N ARG A 388 58.16 -2.05 -25.41
CA ARG A 388 58.35 -0.91 -24.53
C ARG A 388 56.99 -0.31 -24.18
N ILE A 389 56.90 0.37 -23.05
CA ILE A 389 55.72 1.13 -22.65
C ILE A 389 56.09 2.60 -22.68
N VAL A 390 55.25 3.39 -23.35
CA VAL A 390 55.42 4.83 -23.54
C VAL A 390 54.28 5.55 -22.85
N HIS A 391 54.60 6.66 -22.20
CA HIS A 391 53.66 7.62 -21.66
C HIS A 391 53.55 8.85 -22.55
N GLY A 392 52.38 9.43 -22.61
CA GLY A 392 52.16 10.72 -23.25
C GLY A 392 51.02 11.48 -22.60
N VAL A 393 50.89 12.74 -23.00
CA VAL A 393 49.78 13.60 -22.57
C VAL A 393 48.75 13.71 -23.68
N CYS A 394 47.50 13.56 -23.28
CA CYS A 394 46.29 13.58 -24.11
C CYS A 394 45.33 14.66 -23.59
N ALA A 395 44.29 14.96 -24.36
CA ALA A 395 43.30 15.97 -23.98
C ALA A 395 42.58 15.62 -22.66
N GLU A 396 42.40 14.33 -22.39
CA GLU A 396 41.65 13.79 -21.26
C GLU A 396 42.54 13.40 -20.06
N GLY A 397 43.87 13.47 -20.21
CA GLY A 397 44.81 13.07 -19.16
C GLY A 397 46.09 12.43 -19.70
N GLY A 398 46.84 11.77 -18.81
CA GLY A 398 47.95 10.90 -19.21
C GLY A 398 47.44 9.63 -19.89
N HIS A 399 48.22 9.10 -20.84
CA HIS A 399 47.92 7.83 -21.50
C HIS A 399 49.19 6.99 -21.60
N ALA A 400 49.04 5.68 -21.43
CA ALA A 400 50.09 4.70 -21.59
C ALA A 400 49.77 3.74 -22.74
N TRP A 401 50.75 3.44 -23.58
CA TRP A 401 50.60 2.44 -24.64
C TRP A 401 51.85 1.59 -24.81
N PRO A 402 51.68 0.32 -25.22
CA PRO A 402 52.78 -0.57 -25.55
C PRO A 402 53.23 -0.38 -27.00
N GLU A 403 54.51 -0.62 -27.27
CA GLU A 403 55.07 -0.66 -28.62
C GLU A 403 55.95 -1.89 -28.83
N LEU A 404 55.89 -2.47 -30.03
CA LEU A 404 56.69 -3.61 -30.46
C LEU A 404 57.95 -3.14 -31.20
N TYR A 405 59.11 -3.67 -30.83
CA TYR A 405 60.35 -3.46 -31.57
C TYR A 405 60.29 -4.13 -32.94
N ILE A 406 60.46 -3.36 -34.01
CA ILE A 406 60.52 -3.87 -35.39
C ILE A 406 61.95 -3.98 -35.89
N GLY A 407 62.83 -3.07 -35.46
CA GLY A 407 64.22 -3.04 -35.88
C GLY A 407 64.49 -1.98 -36.92
N ASN A 408 64.89 -2.38 -38.13
CA ASN A 408 65.37 -1.46 -39.17
C ASN A 408 64.28 -1.10 -40.20
N ALA A 409 64.61 -0.16 -41.10
CA ALA A 409 63.70 0.32 -42.14
C ALA A 409 63.19 -0.78 -43.08
N ALA A 410 64.00 -1.81 -43.37
CA ALA A 410 63.59 -2.93 -44.22
C ALA A 410 62.52 -3.79 -43.52
N ALA A 411 62.73 -4.11 -42.24
CA ALA A 411 61.74 -4.80 -41.43
C ALA A 411 60.45 -3.97 -41.28
N TRP A 412 60.58 -2.64 -41.11
CA TRP A 412 59.44 -1.72 -41.05
C TRP A 412 58.58 -1.75 -42.33
N ASN A 413 59.20 -1.68 -43.50
CA ASN A 413 58.48 -1.72 -44.77
C ASN A 413 57.72 -3.04 -44.97
N GLU A 414 58.27 -4.15 -44.52
CA GLU A 414 57.58 -5.43 -44.56
C GLU A 414 56.41 -5.49 -43.56
N THR A 415 56.59 -4.94 -42.36
CA THR A 415 55.50 -4.76 -41.40
C THR A 415 54.36 -3.95 -42.00
N LEU A 416 54.66 -2.84 -42.69
CA LEU A 416 53.64 -2.03 -43.39
C LEU A 416 52.87 -2.83 -44.45
N ARG A 417 53.55 -3.72 -45.19
CA ARG A 417 52.90 -4.60 -46.18
C ARG A 417 51.91 -5.56 -45.51
N VAL A 418 52.31 -6.19 -44.41
CA VAL A 418 51.44 -7.11 -43.65
C VAL A 418 50.26 -6.35 -43.05
N LEU A 419 50.50 -5.20 -42.42
CA LEU A 419 49.46 -4.37 -41.82
C LEU A 419 48.50 -3.80 -42.87
N GLY A 420 48.98 -3.39 -44.04
CA GLY A 420 48.15 -2.89 -45.13
C GLY A 420 47.18 -3.93 -45.69
N GLN A 421 47.56 -5.22 -45.67
CA GLN A 421 46.67 -6.33 -46.05
C GLN A 421 45.60 -6.59 -44.99
N ARG A 422 45.95 -6.46 -43.70
CA ARG A 422 45.05 -6.80 -42.57
C ARG A 422 44.15 -5.64 -42.14
N PHE A 423 44.60 -4.41 -42.34
CA PHE A 423 43.93 -3.17 -41.95
C PHE A 423 43.92 -2.19 -43.15
N PRO A 424 43.15 -2.49 -44.21
CA PRO A 424 43.13 -1.66 -45.42
C PRO A 424 42.69 -0.23 -45.10
N GLY A 425 43.43 0.74 -45.62
CA GLY A 425 43.16 2.17 -45.42
C GLY A 425 43.62 2.74 -44.07
N ARG A 426 44.20 1.93 -43.18
CA ARG A 426 44.72 2.43 -41.89
C ARG A 426 46.07 3.12 -42.08
N ARG A 427 46.16 4.38 -41.65
CA ARG A 427 47.41 5.13 -41.63
C ARG A 427 48.26 4.71 -40.44
N ILE A 428 49.27 3.90 -40.71
CA ILE A 428 50.23 3.44 -39.70
C ILE A 428 51.27 4.53 -39.46
N SER A 429 51.50 4.88 -38.20
CA SER A 429 52.51 5.85 -37.77
C SER A 429 53.49 5.22 -36.79
N HIS A 430 54.63 5.90 -36.59
CA HIS A 430 55.64 5.55 -35.61
C HIS A 430 56.26 6.84 -35.04
N ILE A 431 56.76 6.77 -33.81
CA ILE A 431 57.62 7.83 -33.26
C ILE A 431 58.91 7.86 -34.08
N ARG A 432 59.40 9.06 -34.41
CA ARG A 432 60.62 9.23 -35.21
C ARG A 432 61.77 8.42 -34.57
N PRO A 433 62.40 7.48 -35.29
CA PRO A 433 63.48 6.66 -34.76
C PRO A 433 64.66 7.53 -34.35
N GLN A 434 65.27 7.25 -33.20
CA GLN A 434 66.51 7.94 -32.82
C GLN A 434 67.71 7.40 -33.60
N ASN A 435 67.65 6.12 -34.00
CA ASN A 435 68.69 5.42 -34.76
C ASN A 435 68.07 4.63 -35.95
N PRO A 436 68.85 4.25 -36.98
CA PRO A 436 68.35 3.49 -38.13
C PRO A 436 67.70 2.13 -37.81
N ASN A 437 68.01 1.56 -36.64
CA ASN A 437 67.50 0.26 -36.16
C ASN A 437 66.50 0.41 -35.01
N ASP A 438 65.81 1.55 -34.93
CA ASP A 438 64.94 1.92 -33.81
C ASP A 438 63.50 2.18 -34.24
N TYR A 439 62.97 1.33 -35.13
CA TYR A 439 61.55 1.36 -35.50
C TYR A 439 60.72 0.59 -34.48
N TRP A 440 59.65 1.23 -34.01
CA TRP A 440 58.70 0.67 -33.04
C TRP A 440 57.28 0.80 -33.58
N LEU A 441 56.51 -0.28 -33.51
CA LEU A 441 55.11 -0.34 -33.90
C LEU A 441 54.22 -0.09 -32.69
N SER A 442 53.34 0.91 -32.76
CA SER A 442 52.32 1.13 -31.73
C SER A 442 51.39 -0.07 -31.62
N LEU A 443 51.17 -0.54 -30.39
CA LEU A 443 50.18 -1.53 -30.01
C LEU A 443 49.15 -0.94 -29.03
N ASP A 444 48.92 0.37 -29.14
CA ASP A 444 47.84 1.09 -28.44
C ASP A 444 46.45 0.47 -28.77
N TRP A 445 45.36 1.10 -28.36
CA TRP A 445 43.99 0.65 -28.63
C TRP A 445 43.79 0.16 -30.07
N GLN A 446 44.46 0.80 -31.03
CA GLN A 446 44.55 0.32 -32.40
C GLN A 446 46.00 0.08 -32.83
N VAL A 447 46.27 -1.10 -33.40
CA VAL A 447 47.60 -1.42 -33.96
C VAL A 447 48.03 -0.36 -34.99
N GLY A 448 49.21 0.20 -34.76
CA GLY A 448 49.88 1.14 -35.64
C GLY A 448 49.31 2.56 -35.62
N VAL A 449 48.38 2.86 -34.72
CA VAL A 449 47.80 4.19 -34.53
C VAL A 449 48.06 4.62 -33.09
N PHE A 450 48.40 5.88 -32.89
CA PHE A 450 48.47 6.47 -31.55
C PHE A 450 47.12 7.14 -31.28
N SER A 451 46.50 6.80 -30.15
CA SER A 451 45.25 7.42 -29.72
C SER A 451 45.47 8.90 -29.39
N CYS A 452 46.65 9.21 -28.85
CA CYS A 452 47.14 10.54 -28.51
C CYS A 452 48.63 10.44 -28.14
N GLY A 453 49.28 11.56 -27.80
CA GLY A 453 50.67 11.51 -27.32
C GLY A 453 51.51 12.73 -27.68
N SER A 454 51.18 13.87 -27.06
CA SER A 454 52.17 14.94 -26.95
C SER A 454 53.26 14.52 -25.95
N ASN A 455 54.53 14.84 -26.25
CA ASN A 455 55.70 14.54 -25.41
C ASN A 455 55.84 13.07 -24.99
N PRO A 456 55.99 12.12 -25.93
CA PRO A 456 56.14 10.72 -25.59
C PRO A 456 57.42 10.45 -24.78
N VAL A 457 57.29 9.75 -23.67
CA VAL A 457 58.39 9.34 -22.77
C VAL A 457 58.37 7.82 -22.60
N VAL A 458 59.51 7.17 -22.83
CA VAL A 458 59.64 5.73 -22.59
C VAL A 458 59.69 5.47 -21.09
N ALA A 459 58.68 4.78 -20.55
CA ALA A 459 58.58 4.44 -19.13
C ALA A 459 59.14 3.04 -18.82
N TYR A 460 59.09 2.13 -19.78
CA TYR A 460 59.64 0.78 -19.69
C TYR A 460 60.14 0.32 -21.05
N GLN A 461 61.20 -0.50 -21.09
CA GLN A 461 61.67 -1.16 -22.29
C GLN A 461 62.32 -2.49 -21.91
N SER A 462 62.06 -3.55 -22.68
CA SER A 462 62.70 -4.86 -22.46
C SER A 462 64.23 -4.74 -22.48
N PRO A 463 64.94 -5.54 -21.68
CA PRO A 463 66.40 -5.68 -21.77
C PRO A 463 66.85 -6.00 -23.21
N ARG A 464 68.09 -5.60 -23.54
CA ARG A 464 68.69 -5.87 -24.86
C ARG A 464 69.19 -7.29 -24.99
#